data_AF-A0A5Q2MYS1-F1
#
_entry.id   AF-A0A5Q2MYS1-F1
#
_cell.length_a   1.000
_cell.length_b   1.000
_cell.length_c   1.000
_cell.angle_alpha   90.00
_cell.angle_beta   90.00
_cell.angle_gamma   90.00
#
_symmetry.space_group_name_H-M   'P 1'
#
loop_
_entity.id
_entity.type
_entity.pdbx_description
1 polymer ?
#
loop_
_entity_poly.entity_id
_entity_poly.type
_entity_poly.pdbx_seq_one_letter_code
_entity_poly.pdbx_strand_id
1 'polypeptide(L)'
;MPDLLQAEGSFDWFRLLFLLFLAMALGAFLFSKLRSFYQRWLIQMRQRRGKKGESKAIKVLSSKGYTVIESQPLGKVNMRVNGQGTTIQVRADYLVTRHGKRYIAEVKTGNVAPRPTFVDTRRQLLEYYFAYSVDGLLLVDMSEKEIHRIEFMR
;
A
#
# COMPACT_ATOMS: atom_id res chain seq x y z
N MET A 1 -1.82 -81.63 -25.21
CA MET A 1 -2.23 -80.23 -25.45
C MET A 1 -1.87 -79.39 -24.23
N PRO A 2 -0.74 -78.68 -24.24
CA PRO A 2 -0.53 -77.59 -23.30
C PRO A 2 0.03 -76.38 -24.05
N ASP A 3 -0.84 -75.47 -24.46
CA ASP A 3 -0.44 -74.10 -24.80
C ASP A 3 -1.69 -73.23 -24.83
N LEU A 4 -1.51 -71.94 -24.53
CA LEU A 4 -2.47 -70.83 -24.63
C LEU A 4 -3.03 -70.24 -23.32
N LEU A 5 -2.32 -70.22 -22.20
CA LEU A 5 -2.63 -69.26 -21.11
C LEU A 5 -1.39 -68.73 -20.36
N GLN A 6 -0.31 -68.41 -21.07
CA GLN A 6 0.77 -67.57 -20.53
C GLN A 6 1.05 -66.41 -21.47
N ALA A 7 0.30 -65.31 -21.31
CA ALA A 7 0.74 -63.96 -21.67
C ALA A 7 -0.29 -62.92 -21.20
N GLU A 8 -0.75 -62.99 -19.95
CA GLU A 8 -1.33 -61.79 -19.36
C GLU A 8 -0.19 -60.82 -19.06
N GLY A 9 0.03 -59.88 -19.98
CA GLY A 9 1.01 -58.83 -19.83
C GLY A 9 0.75 -58.11 -18.52
N SER A 10 1.62 -58.33 -17.54
CA SER A 10 1.53 -57.70 -16.23
C SER A 10 1.63 -56.19 -16.44
N PHE A 11 0.47 -55.54 -16.36
CA PHE A 11 0.37 -54.10 -16.45
C PHE A 11 1.25 -53.52 -15.34
N ASP A 12 2.28 -52.76 -15.72
CA ASP A 12 3.28 -52.26 -14.78
C ASP A 12 2.70 -51.06 -14.01
N TRP A 13 1.85 -51.39 -13.04
CA TRP A 13 1.22 -50.45 -12.13
C TRP A 13 2.25 -49.55 -11.43
N PHE A 14 3.47 -50.06 -11.18
CA PHE A 14 4.54 -49.28 -10.57
C PHE A 14 5.03 -48.17 -11.50
N ARG A 15 5.23 -48.45 -12.80
CA ARG A 15 5.56 -47.40 -13.79
C ARG A 15 4.49 -46.33 -13.87
N LEU A 16 3.21 -46.72 -13.84
CA LEU A 16 2.11 -45.76 -13.93
C LEU A 16 1.97 -44.91 -12.68
N LEU A 17 2.09 -45.51 -11.50
CA LEU A 17 2.10 -44.78 -10.23
C LEU A 17 3.30 -43.82 -10.17
N PHE A 18 4.46 -44.23 -10.66
CA PHE A 18 5.64 -43.38 -10.75
C PHE A 18 5.42 -42.19 -11.69
N LEU A 19 4.88 -42.41 -12.89
CA LEU A 19 4.56 -41.35 -13.85
C LEU A 19 3.50 -40.37 -13.32
N LEU A 20 2.48 -40.88 -12.64
CA LEU A 20 1.45 -40.07 -11.99
C LEU A 20 2.06 -39.18 -10.90
N PHE A 21 2.91 -39.76 -10.04
CA PHE A 21 3.60 -39.02 -9.00
C PHE A 21 4.50 -37.92 -9.59
N LEU A 22 5.26 -38.24 -10.65
CA LEU A 22 6.12 -37.28 -11.33
C LEU A 22 5.29 -36.12 -11.93
N ALA A 23 4.16 -36.44 -12.56
CA ALA A 23 3.24 -35.45 -13.12
C ALA A 23 2.62 -34.55 -12.04
N MET A 24 2.21 -35.12 -10.91
CA MET A 24 1.69 -34.36 -9.77
C MET A 24 2.76 -33.44 -9.16
N ALA A 25 3.98 -33.94 -8.98
CA ALA A 25 5.10 -33.15 -8.46
C ALA A 25 5.46 -32.00 -9.41
N LEU A 26 5.52 -32.27 -10.72
CA LEU A 26 5.76 -31.25 -11.74
C LEU A 26 4.64 -30.22 -11.79
N GLY A 27 3.38 -30.66 -11.72
CA GLY A 27 2.20 -29.79 -11.68
C GLY A 27 2.21 -28.88 -10.46
N ALA A 28 2.49 -29.41 -9.27
CA ALA A 28 2.61 -28.64 -8.03
C ALA A 28 3.76 -27.61 -8.11
N PHE A 29 4.91 -28.02 -8.67
CA PHE A 29 6.04 -27.12 -8.88
C PHE A 29 5.69 -25.97 -9.83
N LEU A 30 5.12 -26.26 -11.00
CA LEU A 30 4.69 -25.27 -11.98
C LEU A 30 3.64 -24.31 -11.40
N PHE A 31 2.63 -24.86 -10.70
CA PHE A 31 1.59 -24.07 -10.05
C PHE A 31 2.16 -23.11 -9.00
N SER A 32 3.12 -23.57 -8.18
CA SER A 32 3.75 -22.72 -7.17
C SER A 32 4.51 -21.53 -7.78
N LYS A 33 5.19 -21.74 -8.93
CA LYS A 33 5.92 -20.70 -9.66
C LYS A 33 4.97 -19.71 -10.32
N LEU A 34 3.91 -20.20 -10.99
CA LEU A 34 2.87 -19.35 -11.59
C LEU A 34 2.19 -18.48 -10.53
N ARG A 35 1.78 -19.08 -9.41
CA ARG A 35 1.15 -18.36 -8.30
C ARG A 35 2.08 -17.28 -7.75
N SER A 36 3.36 -17.61 -7.54
CA SER A 36 4.37 -16.65 -7.06
C SER A 36 4.58 -15.50 -8.03
N PHE A 37 4.62 -15.79 -9.33
CA PHE A 37 4.76 -14.77 -10.38
C PHE A 37 3.54 -13.85 -10.44
N TYR A 38 2.32 -14.42 -10.41
CA TYR A 38 1.08 -13.66 -10.42
C TYR A 38 0.95 -12.75 -9.19
N GLN A 39 1.28 -13.25 -7.99
CA GLN A 39 1.26 -12.44 -6.77
C GLN A 39 2.29 -11.30 -6.83
N ARG A 40 3.51 -11.57 -7.30
CA ARG A 40 4.53 -10.53 -7.53
C ARG A 40 4.06 -9.49 -8.54
N TRP A 41 3.43 -9.91 -9.63
CA TRP A 41 2.89 -9.01 -10.65
C TRP A 41 1.76 -8.13 -10.10
N LEU A 42 0.83 -8.68 -9.32
CA LEU A 42 -0.23 -7.91 -8.65
C LEU A 42 0.34 -6.88 -7.68
N ILE A 43 1.32 -7.27 -6.86
CA ILE A 43 2.01 -6.37 -5.92
C ILE A 43 2.73 -5.26 -6.71
N GLN A 44 3.46 -5.59 -7.76
CA GLN A 44 4.13 -4.61 -8.61
C GLN A 44 3.14 -3.69 -9.31
N MET A 45 2.00 -4.18 -9.79
CA MET A 45 0.95 -3.34 -10.37
C MET A 45 0.37 -2.38 -9.34
N ARG A 46 0.14 -2.82 -8.10
CA ARG A 46 -0.32 -1.98 -6.99
C ARG A 46 0.71 -0.90 -6.63
N GLN A 47 1.99 -1.27 -6.59
CA GLN A 47 3.10 -0.33 -6.37
C GLN A 47 3.24 0.68 -7.51
N ARG A 48 3.13 0.25 -8.77
CA ARG A 48 3.16 1.14 -9.95
C ARG A 48 1.99 2.12 -9.95
N ARG A 49 0.80 1.68 -9.53
CA ARG A 49 -0.38 2.53 -9.35
C ARG A 49 -0.16 3.54 -8.21
N GLY A 50 0.44 3.12 -7.09
CA GLY A 50 0.88 3.99 -6.00
C GLY A 50 1.84 5.09 -6.47
N LYS A 51 2.95 4.70 -7.13
CA LYS A 51 3.93 5.64 -7.70
C LYS A 51 3.33 6.62 -8.72
N LYS A 52 2.35 6.18 -9.52
CA LYS A 52 1.66 7.06 -10.48
C LYS A 52 0.69 8.02 -9.79
N GLY A 53 0.09 7.64 -8.66
CA GLY A 53 -0.69 8.51 -7.78
C GLY A 53 0.17 9.56 -7.08
N GLU A 54 1.32 9.13 -6.54
CA GLU A 54 2.33 9.99 -5.91
C GLU A 54 2.81 11.08 -6.89
N SER A 55 3.16 10.70 -8.12
CA SER A 55 3.59 11.67 -9.15
C SER A 55 2.51 12.71 -9.49
N LYS A 56 1.22 12.35 -9.45
CA LYS A 56 0.13 13.31 -9.72
C LYS A 56 -0.06 14.28 -8.56
N ALA A 57 -0.01 13.81 -7.31
CA ALA A 57 -0.16 14.67 -6.14
C ALA A 57 0.97 15.70 -6.05
N ILE A 58 2.20 15.27 -6.32
CA ILE A 58 3.37 16.16 -6.41
C ILE A 58 3.15 17.25 -7.47
N LYS A 59 2.56 16.90 -8.63
CA LYS A 59 2.23 17.90 -9.67
C LYS A 59 1.18 18.90 -9.20
N VAL A 60 0.13 18.46 -8.50
CA VAL A 60 -0.89 19.37 -7.94
C VAL A 60 -0.23 20.32 -6.94
N LEU A 61 0.55 19.80 -5.99
CA LEU A 61 1.32 20.59 -5.03
C LEU A 61 2.23 21.62 -5.71
N SER A 62 3.03 21.17 -6.68
CA SER A 62 3.95 22.02 -7.44
C SER A 62 3.23 23.12 -8.23
N SER A 63 2.12 22.78 -8.91
CA SER A 63 1.30 23.76 -9.65
C SER A 63 0.69 24.85 -8.76
N LYS A 64 0.53 24.57 -7.45
CA LYS A 64 0.03 25.52 -6.45
C LYS A 64 1.17 26.16 -5.63
N GLY A 65 2.43 26.01 -6.06
CA GLY A 65 3.61 26.67 -5.51
C GLY A 65 4.25 25.98 -4.29
N TYR A 66 3.88 24.73 -4.01
CA TYR A 66 4.52 23.95 -2.94
C TYR A 66 5.69 23.13 -3.48
N THR A 67 6.77 23.07 -2.71
CA THR A 67 7.91 22.18 -2.96
C THR A 67 7.89 21.04 -1.95
N VAL A 68 8.00 19.81 -2.43
CA VAL A 68 8.08 18.63 -1.54
C VAL A 68 9.48 18.55 -0.94
N ILE A 69 9.56 18.53 0.38
CA ILE A 69 10.80 18.34 1.14
C ILE A 69 11.03 16.85 1.38
N GLU A 70 9.99 16.14 1.84
CA GLU A 70 10.08 14.74 2.21
C GLU A 70 8.77 14.02 1.84
N SER A 71 8.88 12.80 1.33
CA SER A 71 7.74 11.90 1.15
C SER A 71 7.64 10.95 2.33
N GLN A 72 6.42 10.70 2.79
CA GLN A 72 6.15 9.80 3.89
C GLN A 72 6.90 10.17 5.20
N PRO A 73 6.98 11.45 5.62
CA PRO A 73 7.70 11.85 6.83
C PRO A 73 7.15 11.15 8.08
N LEU A 74 8.03 10.95 9.06
CA LEU A 74 7.68 10.32 10.33
C LEU A 74 7.46 11.38 11.43
N GLY A 75 6.24 11.46 11.94
CA GLY A 75 5.87 12.21 13.13
C GLY A 75 5.82 11.32 14.37
N LYS A 76 5.89 11.93 15.56
CA LYS A 76 5.79 11.22 16.84
C LYS A 76 4.80 11.92 17.74
N VAL A 77 3.94 11.13 18.39
CA VAL A 77 3.06 11.61 19.46
C VAL A 77 3.46 10.92 20.75
N ASN A 78 3.76 11.70 21.77
CA ASN A 78 4.04 11.20 23.10
C ASN A 78 2.75 11.26 23.93
N MET A 79 2.40 10.14 24.55
CA MET A 79 1.23 10.02 25.43
C MET A 79 1.58 9.23 26.70
N ARG A 80 0.68 9.24 27.67
CA ARG A 80 0.79 8.39 28.86
C ARG A 80 -0.41 7.46 28.92
N VAL A 81 -0.16 6.17 29.08
CA VAL A 81 -1.19 5.15 29.29
C VAL A 81 -1.03 4.66 30.72
N ASN A 82 -2.02 4.93 31.58
CA ASN A 82 -1.97 4.62 33.01
C ASN A 82 -0.70 5.15 33.69
N GLY A 83 -0.30 6.38 33.33
CA GLY A 83 0.91 7.01 33.87
C GLY A 83 2.21 6.56 33.21
N GLN A 84 2.24 5.52 32.38
CA GLN A 84 3.44 5.09 31.67
C GLN A 84 3.59 5.83 30.33
N GLY A 85 4.75 6.45 30.10
CA GLY A 85 5.06 7.13 28.84
C GLY A 85 5.09 6.15 27.67
N THR A 86 4.42 6.49 26.58
CA THR A 86 4.38 5.73 25.33
C THR A 86 4.50 6.69 24.15
N THR A 87 5.28 6.32 23.14
CA THR A 87 5.41 7.09 21.91
C THR A 87 4.81 6.29 20.77
N ILE A 88 3.90 6.92 20.02
CA ILE A 88 3.40 6.38 18.76
C ILE A 88 4.01 7.13 17.60
N GLN A 89 4.15 6.43 16.47
CA GLN A 89 4.64 7.00 15.22
C GLN A 89 3.48 7.22 14.27
N VAL A 90 3.52 8.34 13.57
CA VAL A 90 2.50 8.77 12.63
C VAL A 90 3.19 9.07 11.31
N ARG A 91 2.57 8.71 10.18
CA ARG A 91 3.13 8.95 8.85
C ARG A 91 2.13 9.74 8.02
N ALA A 92 2.58 10.85 7.47
CA ALA A 92 1.79 11.66 6.55
C ALA A 92 2.30 11.47 5.12
N ASP A 93 1.56 11.88 4.10
CA ASP A 93 2.00 11.63 2.73
C ASP A 93 3.21 12.47 2.32
N TYR A 94 3.22 13.76 2.67
CA TYR A 94 4.33 14.65 2.33
C TYR A 94 4.56 15.73 3.38
N LEU A 95 5.82 16.11 3.56
CA LEU A 95 6.24 17.39 4.11
C LEU A 95 6.56 18.32 2.95
N VAL A 96 5.95 19.50 2.93
CA VAL A 96 6.12 20.48 1.85
C VAL A 96 6.45 21.87 2.40
N THR A 97 7.02 22.73 1.55
CA THR A 97 7.26 24.14 1.87
C THR A 97 6.70 25.06 0.81
N ARG A 98 6.23 26.24 1.25
CA ARG A 98 5.84 27.34 0.37
C ARG A 98 6.08 28.66 1.10
N HIS A 99 6.77 29.60 0.45
CA HIS A 99 7.11 30.92 1.00
C HIS A 99 7.73 30.86 2.41
N GLY A 100 8.65 29.90 2.63
CA GLY A 100 9.36 29.73 3.91
C GLY A 100 8.57 29.01 5.01
N LYS A 101 7.29 28.71 4.79
CA LYS A 101 6.45 27.96 5.73
C LYS A 101 6.40 26.48 5.37
N ARG A 102 6.40 25.61 6.37
CA ARG A 102 6.33 24.15 6.25
C ARG A 102 4.92 23.64 6.53
N TYR A 103 4.51 22.63 5.79
CA TYR A 103 3.19 22.03 5.91
C TYR A 103 3.25 20.52 5.78
N ILE A 104 2.37 19.83 6.50
CA ILE A 104 2.10 18.41 6.24
C ILE A 104 0.92 18.31 5.28
N ALA A 105 1.09 17.55 4.20
CA ALA A 105 0.06 17.33 3.19
C ALA A 105 -0.44 15.88 3.23
N GLU A 106 -1.76 15.73 3.28
CA GLU A 106 -2.49 14.46 3.17
C GLU A 106 -3.18 14.40 1.81
N VAL A 107 -3.01 13.32 1.06
CA VAL A 107 -3.59 13.15 -0.27
C VAL A 107 -4.81 12.24 -0.21
N LYS A 108 -5.91 12.70 -0.79
CA LYS A 108 -7.12 11.88 -0.91
C LYS A 108 -7.58 11.80 -2.37
N THR A 109 -8.05 10.62 -2.76
CA THR A 109 -8.60 10.33 -4.09
C THR A 109 -10.02 9.79 -3.98
N GLY A 110 -10.97 10.23 -4.80
CA GLY A 110 -12.30 9.63 -4.91
C GLY A 110 -13.46 10.63 -4.92
N ASN A 111 -14.66 10.14 -5.24
CA ASN A 111 -15.89 10.94 -5.42
C ASN A 111 -16.54 11.37 -4.10
N VAL A 112 -16.21 10.69 -2.98
CA VAL A 112 -16.50 11.24 -1.66
C VAL A 112 -15.42 12.28 -1.42
N ALA A 113 -15.76 13.54 -1.72
CA ALA A 113 -14.87 14.67 -1.55
C ALA A 113 -14.12 14.55 -0.21
N PRO A 114 -12.81 14.81 -0.16
CA PRO A 114 -12.02 14.85 1.06
C PRO A 114 -12.48 16.03 1.91
N ARG A 115 -13.62 15.85 2.56
CA ARG A 115 -14.16 16.83 3.48
C ARG A 115 -13.34 16.72 4.76
N PRO A 116 -12.67 17.80 5.20
CA PRO A 116 -11.96 17.79 6.48
C PRO A 116 -12.93 17.58 7.66
N THR A 117 -14.23 17.75 7.45
CA THR A 117 -15.29 17.49 8.43
C THR A 117 -15.73 16.03 8.49
N PHE A 118 -15.30 15.16 7.57
CA PHE A 118 -15.54 13.73 7.69
C PHE A 118 -14.75 13.16 8.87
N VAL A 119 -15.36 12.23 9.61
CA VAL A 119 -14.84 11.80 10.92
C VAL A 119 -13.41 11.28 10.84
N ASP A 120 -13.11 10.41 9.87
CA ASP A 120 -11.80 9.78 9.76
C ASP A 120 -10.73 10.76 9.28
N THR A 121 -11.04 11.59 8.28
CA THR A 121 -10.16 12.66 7.81
C THR A 121 -9.86 13.65 8.94
N ARG A 122 -10.87 14.05 9.71
CA ARG A 122 -10.70 14.96 10.85
C ARG A 122 -9.80 14.36 11.93
N ARG A 123 -10.01 13.08 12.28
CA ARG A 123 -9.18 12.35 13.26
C ARG A 123 -7.73 12.29 12.81
N GLN A 124 -7.48 11.97 11.54
CA GLN A 124 -6.14 11.92 10.95
C GLN A 124 -5.46 13.30 10.95
N LEU A 125 -6.19 14.36 10.58
CA LEU A 125 -5.66 15.73 10.62
C LEU A 125 -5.33 16.18 12.05
N LEU A 126 -6.17 15.84 13.04
CA LEU A 126 -5.88 16.09 14.45
C LEU A 126 -4.64 15.33 14.91
N GLU A 127 -4.48 14.07 14.50
CA GLU A 127 -3.28 13.30 14.80
C GLU A 127 -2.01 13.97 14.24
N TYR A 128 -2.07 14.47 12.99
CA TYR A 128 -0.95 15.21 12.40
C TYR A 128 -0.66 16.52 13.12
N TYR A 129 -1.70 17.22 13.56
CA TYR A 129 -1.55 18.44 14.36
C TYR A 129 -0.77 18.19 15.66
N PHE A 130 -0.93 17.02 16.28
CA PHE A 130 -0.14 16.64 17.46
C PHE A 130 1.25 16.07 17.12
N ALA A 131 1.40 15.42 15.97
CA ALA A 131 2.60 14.67 15.61
C ALA A 131 3.71 15.54 14.99
N TYR A 132 3.37 16.68 14.39
CA TYR A 132 4.31 17.49 13.59
C TYR A 132 4.34 18.96 14.02
N SER A 133 5.55 19.52 14.12
CA SER A 133 5.77 20.95 14.35
C SER A 133 5.91 21.71 13.03
N VAL A 134 4.76 22.03 12.41
CA VAL A 134 4.65 22.71 11.09
C VAL A 134 3.67 23.90 11.15
N ASP A 135 3.70 24.78 10.15
CA ASP A 135 2.89 26.00 10.05
C ASP A 135 1.43 25.75 9.63
N GLY A 136 1.07 24.51 9.32
CA GLY A 136 -0.28 24.10 9.02
C GLY A 136 -0.36 22.74 8.34
N LEU A 137 -1.60 22.30 8.10
CA LEU A 137 -1.90 21.07 7.39
C LEU A 137 -2.56 21.38 6.05
N LEU A 138 -2.34 20.53 5.06
CA LEU A 138 -2.93 20.61 3.75
C LEU A 138 -3.67 19.31 3.45
N LEU A 139 -4.88 19.44 2.94
CA LEU A 139 -5.64 18.33 2.39
C LEU A 139 -5.67 18.50 0.88
N VAL A 140 -5.01 17.60 0.17
CA VAL A 140 -4.88 17.61 -1.29
C VAL A 140 -6.00 16.75 -1.88
N ASP A 141 -6.96 17.41 -2.51
CA ASP A 141 -8.04 16.76 -3.24
C ASP A 141 -7.59 16.43 -4.66
N MET A 142 -7.38 15.16 -4.95
CA MET A 142 -6.95 14.72 -6.28
C MET A 142 -8.08 14.65 -7.30
N SER A 143 -9.34 14.66 -6.86
CA SER A 143 -10.51 14.66 -7.73
C SER A 143 -10.71 16.06 -8.33
N GLU A 144 -10.70 17.09 -7.48
CA GLU A 144 -10.84 18.49 -7.89
C GLU A 144 -9.51 19.20 -8.18
N LYS A 145 -8.37 18.57 -7.85
CA LYS A 145 -7.01 19.15 -7.90
C LYS A 145 -6.87 20.43 -7.08
N GLU A 146 -7.59 20.49 -5.97
CA GLU A 146 -7.56 21.60 -5.03
C GLU A 146 -6.77 21.26 -3.76
N ILE A 147 -6.31 22.30 -3.08
CA ILE A 147 -5.57 22.16 -1.82
C ILE A 147 -6.31 22.98 -0.76
N HIS A 148 -6.88 22.30 0.22
CA HIS A 148 -7.50 22.94 1.36
C HIS A 148 -6.47 23.08 2.48
N ARG A 149 -6.23 24.32 2.92
CA ARG A 149 -5.43 24.57 4.11
C ARG A 149 -6.30 24.38 5.35
N ILE A 150 -5.82 23.58 6.28
CA ILE A 150 -6.50 23.27 7.55
C ILE A 150 -5.68 23.87 8.68
N GLU A 151 -6.38 24.63 9.53
CA GLU A 151 -5.83 25.24 10.73
C GLU A 151 -6.75 24.89 11.90
N PHE A 152 -6.15 24.50 13.03
CA PHE A 152 -6.86 24.31 14.28
C PHE A 152 -6.60 25.52 15.16
N MET A 153 -7.65 26.26 15.53
CA MET A 153 -7.59 27.36 16.47
C MET A 153 -7.66 26.78 17.89
N ARG A 154 -6.67 27.07 18.73
CA ARG A 154 -6.56 26.54 20.09
C ARG A 154 -6.42 27.65 21.10
#